data_AF-A0A1G5C8Z5-F1
#
_entry.id   AF-A0A1G5C8Z5-F1
#
_cell.length_a   1.000
_cell.length_b   1.000
_cell.length_c   1.000
_cell.angle_alpha   90.00
_cell.angle_beta   90.00
_cell.angle_gamma   90.00
#
_symmetry.space_group_name_H-M   'P 1'
#
loop_
_entity.id
_entity.type
_entity.pdbx_description
1 polymer ?
#
loop_
_entity_poly.entity_id
_entity_poly.type
_entity_poly.pdbx_seq_one_letter_code
_entity_poly.pdbx_strand_id
1 'polypeptide(L)'
;MSQQDLADKTGVSKRSISRLEQGESVQLDNLFKILLALDLGENIDLLVPDQTKRPSYYLEKSESKNKRVRKKTKKNGFKWGDE
;
A
#
# COMPACT_ATOMS: atom_id res chain seq x y z
N MET A 1 12.81 -25.05 -18.70
CA MET A 1 11.92 -24.32 -19.63
C MET A 1 12.79 -23.41 -20.48
N SER A 2 12.69 -23.51 -21.80
CA SER A 2 13.42 -22.65 -22.74
C SER A 2 12.69 -21.31 -22.94
N GLN A 3 13.38 -20.30 -23.49
CA GLN A 3 12.73 -19.03 -23.88
C GLN A 3 11.61 -19.25 -24.90
N GLN A 4 11.72 -20.27 -25.76
CA GLN A 4 10.69 -20.59 -26.75
C GLN A 4 9.46 -21.18 -26.05
N ASP A 5 9.65 -22.12 -25.13
CA ASP A 5 8.57 -22.73 -24.37
C ASP A 5 7.79 -21.66 -23.57
N LEU A 6 8.51 -20.67 -23.02
CA LEU A 6 7.95 -19.57 -22.25
C LEU A 6 7.18 -18.61 -23.17
N ALA A 7 7.71 -18.33 -24.36
CA ALA A 7 7.00 -17.57 -25.39
C ALA A 7 5.68 -18.24 -25.79
N ASP A 8 5.72 -19.55 -26.04
CA ASP A 8 4.56 -20.34 -26.45
C ASP A 8 3.50 -20.41 -25.33
N LYS A 9 3.94 -20.51 -24.07
CA LYS A 9 3.06 -20.57 -22.89
C LYS A 9 2.42 -19.22 -22.55
N THR A 10 3.14 -18.11 -22.77
CA THR A 10 2.69 -16.76 -22.35
C THR A 10 2.11 -15.91 -23.48
N GLY A 11 2.35 -16.30 -24.73
CA GLY A 11 2.06 -15.48 -25.91
C GLY A 11 2.95 -14.24 -26.02
N VAL A 12 4.03 -14.15 -25.23
CA VAL A 12 5.00 -13.06 -25.28
C VAL A 12 6.10 -13.40 -26.27
N SER A 13 6.53 -12.44 -27.10
CA SER A 13 7.57 -12.71 -28.08
C SER A 13 8.88 -13.15 -27.40
N LYS A 14 9.61 -14.09 -28.01
CA LYS A 14 10.93 -14.53 -27.54
C LYS A 14 11.90 -13.35 -27.34
N ARG A 15 11.81 -12.33 -28.21
CA ARG A 15 12.62 -11.11 -28.10
C ARG A 15 12.30 -10.34 -26.82
N SER A 16 11.02 -10.21 -26.46
CA SER A 16 10.61 -9.53 -25.23
C SER A 16 11.11 -10.27 -23.98
N ILE A 17 11.07 -11.61 -23.99
CA ILE A 17 11.62 -12.44 -22.90
C ILE A 17 13.14 -12.22 -22.78
N SER A 18 13.87 -12.26 -23.90
CA SER A 18 15.31 -12.01 -23.90
C SER A 18 15.68 -10.60 -23.39
N ARG A 19 14.86 -9.59 -23.69
CA ARG A 19 15.05 -8.22 -23.19
C ARG A 19 14.83 -8.15 -21.68
N LEU A 20 13.79 -8.82 -21.18
CA LEU A 20 13.52 -8.93 -19.75
C LEU A 20 14.70 -9.60 -19.01
N GLU A 21 15.26 -10.68 -19.55
CA GLU A 21 16.43 -11.36 -18.99
C GLU A 21 17.70 -10.48 -18.99
N GLN A 22 17.82 -9.59 -19.97
CA GLN A 22 18.92 -8.61 -20.05
C GLN A 22 18.72 -7.38 -19.17
N GLY A 23 17.58 -7.30 -18.45
CA GLY A 23 17.24 -6.17 -17.59
C GLY A 23 16.78 -4.92 -18.35
N GLU A 24 16.43 -5.06 -19.63
CA GLU A 24 15.83 -3.98 -20.40
C GLU A 24 14.37 -3.74 -20.01
N SER A 25 13.85 -2.56 -20.37
CA SER A 25 12.46 -2.23 -20.12
C SER A 25 11.51 -3.08 -20.97
N VAL A 26 10.49 -3.63 -20.32
CA VAL A 26 9.39 -4.37 -20.94
C VAL A 26 8.07 -3.85 -20.41
N GLN A 27 7.00 -4.09 -21.16
CA GLN A 27 5.66 -3.74 -20.70
C GLN A 27 5.27 -4.56 -19.46
N LEU A 28 4.57 -3.92 -18.53
CA LEU A 28 4.17 -4.53 -17.26
C LEU A 28 3.27 -5.77 -17.44
N ASP A 29 2.41 -5.77 -18.46
CA ASP A 29 1.54 -6.91 -18.77
C ASP A 29 2.35 -8.16 -19.16
N ASN A 30 3.44 -7.98 -19.92
CA ASN A 30 4.34 -9.07 -20.30
C ASN A 30 5.10 -9.59 -19.09
N LEU A 31 5.54 -8.71 -18.18
CA LEU A 31 6.14 -9.12 -16.91
C LEU A 31 5.19 -10.00 -16.10
N PHE A 32 3.92 -9.59 -15.94
CA PHE A 32 2.93 -10.40 -15.21
C PHE A 32 2.66 -11.75 -15.86
N LYS A 33 2.50 -11.80 -17.20
CA LYS A 33 2.31 -13.06 -17.93
C LYS A 33 3.48 -14.03 -17.69
N ILE A 34 4.71 -13.52 -17.73
CA ILE A 34 5.93 -14.32 -17.50
C ILE A 34 6.00 -14.80 -16.05
N LEU A 35 5.74 -13.94 -15.06
CA LEU A 35 5.74 -14.30 -13.64
C LEU A 35 4.69 -15.38 -13.32
N LEU A 36 3.46 -15.23 -13.84
CA LEU A 36 2.40 -16.22 -13.67
C LEU A 36 2.74 -17.55 -14.34
N ALA A 37 3.32 -17.53 -15.55
CA ALA A 37 3.75 -18.77 -16.22
C ALA A 37 4.90 -19.49 -15.51
N LEU A 38 5.68 -18.78 -14.70
CA LEU A 38 6.74 -19.28 -13.85
C LEU A 38 6.27 -19.65 -12.43
N ASP A 39 4.98 -19.51 -12.13
CA ASP A 39 4.40 -19.74 -10.79
C ASP A 39 4.98 -18.81 -9.70
N LEU A 40 5.41 -17.61 -10.12
CA LEU A 40 5.93 -16.56 -9.25
C LEU A 40 4.89 -15.47 -8.97
N GLY A 41 3.61 -15.76 -9.22
CA GLY A 41 2.51 -14.81 -9.05
C GLY A 41 2.35 -14.33 -7.60
N GLU A 42 2.56 -15.22 -6.63
CA GLU A 42 2.44 -14.89 -5.19
C GLU A 42 3.45 -13.82 -4.74
N ASN A 43 4.61 -13.71 -5.41
CA ASN A 43 5.59 -12.68 -5.09
C ASN A 43 5.10 -11.26 -5.40
N ILE A 44 4.05 -11.11 -6.22
CA ILE A 44 3.43 -9.82 -6.50
C ILE A 44 2.77 -9.26 -5.23
N ASP A 45 2.33 -10.11 -4.30
CA ASP A 45 1.75 -9.68 -3.03
C ASP A 45 2.76 -8.89 -2.18
N LEU A 46 4.06 -9.13 -2.37
CA LEU A 46 5.12 -8.36 -1.71
C LEU A 46 5.15 -6.89 -2.14
N LEU A 47 4.62 -6.58 -3.33
CA LEU A 47 4.52 -5.21 -3.83
C LEU A 47 3.29 -4.47 -3.27
N VAL A 48 2.33 -5.22 -2.71
CA VAL A 48 1.12 -4.64 -2.15
C VAL A 48 1.39 -4.25 -0.69
N PRO A 49 1.30 -2.96 -0.32
CA PRO A 49 1.51 -2.54 1.05
C PRO A 49 0.42 -3.10 1.96
N ASP A 50 0.82 -3.52 3.17
CA ASP A 50 -0.10 -4.01 4.19
C ASP A 50 -1.14 -2.94 4.57
N GLN A 51 -2.40 -3.22 4.19
CA GLN A 51 -3.53 -2.32 4.40
C GLN A 51 -4.00 -2.24 5.85
N THR A 52 -3.47 -3.08 6.75
CA THR A 52 -3.83 -3.03 8.18
C THR A 52 -3.35 -1.76 8.85
N LYS A 53 -2.30 -1.11 8.33
CA LYS A 53 -1.75 0.15 8.86
C LYS A 53 -2.40 1.38 8.22
N ARG A 54 -3.71 1.54 8.41
CA ARG A 54 -4.43 2.77 7.99
C ARG A 54 -3.81 4.00 8.68
N PRO A 55 -3.83 5.20 8.07
CA PRO A 55 -3.32 6.42 8.73
C PRO A 55 -3.89 6.66 10.14
N SER A 56 -5.14 6.27 10.37
CA SER A 56 -5.81 6.32 11.68
C SER A 56 -5.17 5.42 12.75
N TYR A 57 -4.57 4.30 12.36
CA TYR A 57 -3.83 3.39 13.26
C TYR A 57 -2.69 4.12 14.00
N TYR A 58 -2.08 5.12 13.35
CA TYR A 58 -1.01 5.91 13.96
C TYR A 58 -1.51 7.00 14.90
N LEU A 59 -2.81 7.35 14.88
CA LEU A 59 -3.41 8.36 15.76
C LEU A 59 -3.65 7.82 17.18
N GLU A 60 -4.04 6.56 17.31
CA GLU A 60 -4.37 5.95 18.62
C GLU A 60 -3.15 5.79 19.53
N LYS A 61 -1.95 5.60 18.97
CA LYS A 61 -0.69 5.47 19.75
C LYS A 61 -0.20 6.78 20.38
N SER A 62 -0.84 7.92 20.13
CA SER A 62 -0.55 9.18 20.84
C SER A 62 -1.29 9.22 22.19
N GLU A 63 -1.02 8.23 23.05
CA GLU A 63 -1.56 8.18 24.41
C GLU A 63 -0.86 9.20 25.31
N SER A 64 -1.23 10.45 25.13
CA SER A 64 -1.21 11.51 26.14
C SER A 64 -2.03 12.67 25.56
N LYS A 65 -3.35 12.56 25.61
CA LYS A 65 -4.21 13.73 25.36
C LYS A 65 -3.83 14.79 26.39
N ASN A 66 -3.23 15.90 25.93
CA ASN A 66 -2.88 17.02 26.78
C ASN A 66 -4.13 17.49 27.56
N LYS A 67 -4.18 17.18 28.86
CA LYS A 67 -5.25 17.65 29.73
C LYS A 67 -4.98 19.12 30.04
N ARG A 68 -5.87 20.01 29.58
CA ARG A 68 -5.77 21.43 29.88
C ARG A 68 -5.81 21.65 31.39
N VAL A 69 -4.69 22.05 31.98
CA VAL A 69 -4.59 22.43 33.40
C VAL A 69 -5.16 23.84 33.57
N ARG A 70 -6.48 24.00 33.46
CA ARG A 70 -7.14 25.25 33.87
C ARG A 70 -7.66 25.08 35.29
N LYS A 71 -7.35 26.04 36.18
CA LYS A 71 -8.04 26.14 37.48
C LYS A 71 -9.54 26.29 37.20
N LYS A 72 -10.37 25.42 37.79
CA LYS A 72 -11.83 25.56 37.74
C LYS A 72 -12.19 26.86 38.45
N THR A 73 -12.46 27.93 37.69
CA THR A 73 -13.12 29.12 38.24
C THR A 73 -14.57 28.76 38.47
N LYS A 74 -15.06 28.90 39.72
CA LYS A 74 -16.49 28.82 40.01
C LYS A 74 -17.19 29.82 39.10
N LYS A 75 -18.04 29.34 38.20
CA LYS A 75 -18.96 30.22 37.47
C LYS A 75 -19.94 30.74 38.53
N ASN A 76 -19.80 32.00 38.93
CA ASN A 76 -20.93 32.69 39.54
C ASN A 76 -22.05 32.67 38.50
N GLY A 77 -23.23 32.23 38.93
CA GLY A 77 -24.37 31.98 38.07
C GLY A 77 -24.64 33.19 37.21
N PHE A 78 -24.40 33.03 35.92
CA PHE A 78 -24.75 34.03 34.94
C PHE A 78 -26.28 34.03 34.84
N LYS A 79 -26.91 35.06 35.42
CA LYS A 79 -28.33 35.36 35.21
C LYS A 79 -28.42 36.43 34.12
N TRP A 80 -29.15 36.09 33.06
CA TRP A 80 -29.68 37.08 32.11
C TRP A 80 -31.04 37.55 32.62
N GLY A 81 -31.27 38.86 32.62
CA GLY A 81 -32.54 39.49 32.95
C GLY A 81 -32.45 40.33 34.23
N ASP A 82 -32.67 41.63 34.06
CA ASP A 82 -32.99 42.56 35.14
C ASP A 82 -34.49 42.39 35.47
N GLU A 83 -34.77 42.06 36.72
CA GLU A 83 -35.88 42.68 37.47
C GLU A 83 -35.28 43.32 38.72
#